data_AF-A0AAV1Z955-F1
#
_entry.id   AF-A0AAV1Z955-F1
#
_cell.length_a   1.000
_cell.length_b   1.000
_cell.length_c   1.000
_cell.angle_alpha   90.00
_cell.angle_beta   90.00
_cell.angle_gamma   90.00
#
_symmetry.space_group_name_H-M   'P 1'
#
loop_
_entity.id
_entity.type
_entity.pdbx_description
1 polymer ?
#
loop_
_entity_poly.entity_id
_entity_poly.type
_entity_poly.pdbx_seq_one_letter_code
_entity_poly.pdbx_strand_id
1 'polypeptide(L)'
;MEGKKVLLVCCIFIFSGIQFAYGQFSLCGRFEVEAECADFCNTCEQKPCVMSCIPGCSCIPGFTRDSSGRCIPEEFCNFDTSIQGRNLLVGSGCPNERLCVLSCRRRNFRDGICLGPGGEFCNCLTVSTRPL
;
A
#
# COMPACT_ATOMS: atom_id res chain seq x y z
N MET A 1 16.93 22.65 46.28
CA MET A 1 17.33 22.71 44.85
C MET A 1 17.02 21.40 44.11
N GLU A 2 16.50 20.38 44.81
CA GLU A 2 16.03 19.10 44.27
C GLU A 2 14.78 19.17 43.38
N GLY A 3 13.74 19.94 43.75
CA GLY A 3 12.44 19.88 43.07
C GLY A 3 12.48 20.29 41.59
N LYS A 4 13.34 21.26 41.24
CA LYS A 4 13.56 21.67 39.85
C LYS A 4 14.27 20.58 39.03
N LYS A 5 15.15 19.79 39.65
CA LYS A 5 15.87 18.68 39.00
C LYS A 5 14.94 17.50 38.70
N VAL A 6 14.03 17.18 39.64
CA VAL A 6 13.03 16.11 39.47
C VAL A 6 12.06 16.45 38.35
N LEU A 7 11.58 17.69 38.29
CA LEU A 7 10.69 18.15 37.22
C LEU A 7 11.36 18.06 35.84
N LEU A 8 12.64 18.47 35.76
CA LEU A 8 13.42 18.46 34.52
C LEU A 8 13.65 17.02 34.00
N VAL A 9 13.90 16.08 34.91
CA VAL A 9 14.06 14.66 34.59
C VAL A 9 12.75 14.06 34.05
N CYS A 10 11.61 14.34 34.70
CA CYS A 10 10.30 13.89 34.21
C CYS A 10 9.98 14.44 32.81
N CYS A 11 10.27 15.71 32.55
CA CYS A 11 10.07 16.31 31.23
C CYS A 11 10.91 15.62 30.15
N ILE A 12 12.16 15.27 30.42
CA ILE A 12 13.02 14.56 29.46
C ILE A 12 12.48 13.16 29.16
N PHE A 13 12.00 12.42 30.17
CA PHE A 13 11.39 11.10 29.95
C PHE A 13 10.07 11.18 29.17
N ILE A 14 9.25 12.21 29.40
CA ILE A 14 8.02 12.44 28.63
C ILE A 14 8.34 12.81 27.18
N PHE A 15 9.25 13.76 26.94
CA PHE A 15 9.64 14.17 25.58
C PHE A 15 10.31 13.03 24.79
N SER A 16 11.16 12.22 25.44
CA SER A 16 11.76 11.05 24.79
C SER A 16 10.72 9.96 24.48
N GLY A 17 9.79 9.67 25.41
CA GLY A 17 8.69 8.72 25.17
C GLY A 17 7.75 9.15 24.05
N ILE A 18 7.51 10.45 23.92
CA ILE A 18 6.78 11.06 22.78
C ILE A 18 7.53 10.78 21.48
N GLN A 19 8.84 11.05 21.40
CA GLN A 19 9.64 10.81 20.19
C GLN A 19 9.61 9.34 19.73
N PHE A 20 9.64 8.37 20.66
CA PHE A 20 9.54 6.94 20.36
C PHE A 20 8.14 6.51 19.90
N ALA A 21 7.08 7.19 20.33
CA ALA A 21 5.71 6.91 19.91
C ALA A 21 5.40 7.43 18.50
N TYR A 22 6.11 8.47 18.03
CA TYR A 22 5.99 8.99 16.66
C TYR A 22 6.95 8.33 15.66
N GLY A 23 7.62 7.25 16.06
CA GLY A 23 8.47 6.47 15.17
C GLY A 23 7.66 5.79 14.07
N GLN A 24 7.81 6.30 12.85
CA GLN A 24 7.51 5.61 11.59
C GLN A 24 6.02 5.50 11.20
N PHE A 25 5.33 6.63 11.10
CA PHE A 25 4.19 6.73 10.18
C PHE A 25 4.78 6.78 8.76
N SER A 26 4.75 5.66 8.02
CA SER A 26 5.06 5.68 6.58
C SER A 26 4.07 6.61 5.89
N LEU A 27 4.54 7.77 5.40
CA LEU A 27 3.70 8.79 4.78
C LEU A 27 3.03 8.27 3.49
N CYS A 28 3.65 7.28 2.86
CA CYS A 28 3.21 6.70 1.59
C CYS A 28 2.31 5.48 1.77
N GLY A 29 1.50 5.23 0.75
CA GLY A 29 0.59 4.10 0.70
C GLY A 29 1.32 2.77 0.50
N ARG A 30 0.55 1.69 0.37
CA ARG A 30 1.10 0.38 0.06
C ARG A 30 1.72 0.39 -1.35
N PHE A 31 2.88 -0.26 -1.49
CA PHE A 31 3.65 -0.32 -2.73
C PHE A 31 4.11 1.06 -3.23
N GLU A 32 4.31 1.98 -2.30
CA GLU A 32 4.85 3.31 -2.55
C GLU A 32 6.05 3.55 -1.64
N VAL A 33 6.99 4.36 -2.14
CA VAL A 33 8.14 4.83 -1.39
C VAL A 33 8.23 6.35 -1.52
N GLU A 34 8.73 7.00 -0.47
CA GLU A 34 9.06 8.41 -0.53
C GLU A 34 10.24 8.61 -1.49
N ALA A 35 10.09 9.56 -2.40
CA ALA A 35 11.10 9.90 -3.40
C ALA A 35 11.26 11.43 -3.47
N GLU A 36 12.50 11.89 -3.60
CA GLU A 36 12.81 13.32 -3.79
C GLU A 36 12.25 13.85 -5.12
N CYS A 37 12.21 13.00 -6.15
CA CYS A 37 11.47 13.22 -7.39
C CYS A 37 10.49 12.05 -7.58
N ALA A 38 9.24 12.19 -7.14
CA ALA A 38 8.26 11.13 -7.31
C ALA A 38 7.78 11.03 -8.77
N ASP A 39 7.58 9.80 -9.26
CA ASP A 39 7.06 9.56 -10.60
C ASP A 39 5.53 9.56 -10.59
N PHE A 40 4.95 10.74 -10.83
CA PHE A 40 3.51 10.93 -10.97
C PHE A 40 2.97 10.48 -12.33
N CYS A 41 3.85 10.20 -13.29
CA CYS A 41 3.48 9.79 -14.65
C CYS A 41 3.38 8.27 -14.79
N ASN A 42 3.91 7.50 -13.83
CA ASN A 42 3.70 6.06 -13.73
C ASN A 42 2.25 5.72 -13.35
N THR A 43 1.34 5.87 -14.32
CA THR A 43 -0.09 5.58 -14.20
C THR A 43 -0.55 4.59 -15.27
N CYS A 44 -1.63 3.85 -15.01
CA CYS A 44 -2.17 2.88 -15.97
C CYS A 44 -2.76 3.58 -17.22
N GLU A 45 -3.09 4.86 -17.11
CA GLU A 45 -3.64 5.64 -18.21
C GLU A 45 -2.51 6.18 -19.09
N GLN A 46 -2.49 5.81 -20.36
CA GLN A 46 -1.58 6.40 -21.34
C GLN A 46 -2.08 7.80 -21.72
N LYS A 47 -1.79 8.79 -20.88
CA LYS A 47 -2.09 10.20 -21.11
C LYS A 47 -0.79 11.00 -21.21
N PRO A 48 -0.75 12.10 -22.01
CA PRO A 48 0.38 13.01 -21.99
C PRO A 48 0.61 13.50 -20.56
N CYS A 49 1.82 13.29 -20.05
CA CYS A 49 2.19 13.65 -18.69
C CYS A 49 3.41 14.57 -18.71
N VAL A 50 3.37 15.60 -17.87
CA VAL A 50 4.49 16.53 -17.69
C VAL A 50 5.27 16.09 -16.47
N MET A 51 6.46 15.52 -16.70
CA MET A 51 7.37 15.16 -15.63
C MET A 51 7.73 16.41 -14.81
N SER A 52 7.41 16.37 -13.52
CA SER A 52 7.77 17.40 -12.55
C SER A 52 8.51 16.72 -11.41
N CYS A 53 9.77 17.09 -11.16
CA CYS A 53 10.47 16.60 -9.98
C CYS A 53 9.93 17.33 -8.75
N ILE A 54 9.06 16.65 -8.02
CA ILE A 54 8.46 17.12 -6.77
C ILE A 54 8.60 15.97 -5.75
N PRO A 55 9.05 16.25 -4.51
CA PRO A 55 9.07 15.24 -3.46
C PRO A 55 7.68 14.66 -3.19
N GLY A 56 7.58 13.34 -3.03
CA GLY A 56 6.30 12.67 -2.81
C GLY A 56 6.38 11.15 -2.83
N CYS A 57 5.24 10.49 -3.01
CA CYS A 57 5.13 9.03 -3.00
C CYS A 57 5.10 8.44 -4.42
N SER A 58 6.15 7.69 -4.76
CA SER A 58 6.29 7.00 -6.03
C SER A 58 5.94 5.52 -5.88
N CYS A 59 5.27 4.92 -6.88
CA CYS A 59 5.12 3.47 -6.90
C CYS A 59 6.49 2.79 -6.95
N ILE A 60 6.65 1.70 -6.21
CA ILE A 60 7.86 0.87 -6.29
C ILE A 60 7.93 0.15 -7.66
N PRO A 61 9.11 -0.30 -8.11
CA PRO A 61 9.26 -0.99 -9.40
C PRO A 61 8.31 -2.19 -9.55
N GLY A 62 7.70 -2.34 -10.73
CA GLY A 62 6.69 -3.36 -11.05
C GLY A 62 5.26 -2.98 -10.65
N PHE A 63 5.06 -1.78 -10.09
CA PHE A 63 3.74 -1.27 -9.75
C PHE A 63 3.49 0.07 -10.45
N THR A 64 2.23 0.28 -10.81
CA THR A 64 1.74 1.46 -11.55
C THR A 64 0.47 1.98 -10.88
N ARG A 65 0.30 3.31 -10.86
CA ARG A 65 -0.85 3.93 -10.20
C ARG A 65 -2.12 3.77 -11.04
N ASP A 66 -3.16 3.21 -10.45
CA ASP A 66 -4.46 3.09 -11.08
C ASP A 66 -5.28 4.39 -11.02
N SER A 67 -6.46 4.40 -11.63
CA SER A 67 -7.37 5.55 -11.60
C SER A 67 -7.93 5.87 -10.21
N SER A 68 -7.79 4.95 -9.24
CA SER A 68 -8.13 5.19 -7.83
C SER A 68 -6.98 5.84 -7.04
N GLY A 69 -5.82 6.06 -7.68
CA GLY A 69 -4.65 6.65 -7.06
C GLY A 69 -3.77 5.68 -6.29
N ARG A 70 -4.00 4.35 -6.41
CA ARG A 70 -3.23 3.31 -5.70
C ARG A 70 -2.27 2.61 -6.64
N CYS A 71 -1.08 2.27 -6.15
CA CYS A 71 -0.13 1.44 -6.88
C CYS A 71 -0.62 -0.02 -6.91
N ILE A 72 -0.88 -0.52 -8.12
CA ILE A 72 -1.23 -1.91 -8.42
C ILE A 72 -0.12 -2.53 -9.26
N PRO A 73 0.05 -3.87 -9.28
CA PRO A 73 1.00 -4.48 -10.20
C PRO A 73 0.69 -4.10 -11.65
N GLU A 74 1.71 -3.73 -12.41
CA GLU A 74 1.58 -3.15 -13.76
C GLU A 74 0.80 -4.05 -14.73
N GLU A 75 0.86 -5.38 -14.54
CA GLU A 75 0.11 -6.36 -15.32
C GLU A 75 -1.41 -6.14 -15.24
N PHE A 76 -1.89 -5.46 -14.19
CA PHE A 76 -3.31 -5.19 -14.00
C PHE A 76 -3.84 -3.97 -14.76
N CYS A 77 -2.97 -3.13 -15.35
CA CYS A 77 -3.40 -1.90 -16.03
C CYS A 77 -4.27 -2.14 -17.27
N ASN A 78 -4.18 -3.31 -17.90
CA ASN A 78 -4.92 -3.66 -19.13
C ASN A 78 -6.11 -4.61 -18.89
N PHE A 79 -6.52 -4.82 -17.63
CA PHE A 79 -7.71 -5.63 -17.35
C PHE A 79 -8.96 -4.81 -17.69
N ASP A 80 -9.45 -5.02 -18.91
CA ASP A 80 -10.73 -4.51 -19.36
C ASP A 80 -11.86 -5.13 -18.52
N THR A 81 -12.52 -4.30 -17.71
CA THR A 81 -13.69 -4.67 -16.90
C THR A 81 -14.91 -5.02 -17.77
N SER A 82 -14.84 -4.85 -19.09
CA SER A 82 -15.93 -5.20 -20.03
C SER A 82 -16.08 -6.72 -20.29
N ILE A 83 -15.10 -7.55 -19.93
CA ILE A 83 -15.14 -9.01 -20.14
C ILE A 83 -15.48 -9.79 -18.85
N GLN A 84 -16.29 -9.24 -17.94
CA GLN A 84 -16.86 -10.05 -16.85
C GLN A 84 -18.14 -10.76 -17.30
N GLY A 85 -17.97 -11.62 -18.30
CA GLY A 85 -19.01 -12.48 -18.82
C GLY A 85 -18.42 -13.80 -19.32
N ARG A 86 -17.63 -14.49 -18.48
CA ARG A 86 -17.47 -15.97 -18.40
C ARG A 86 -16.30 -16.33 -17.45
N ASN A 87 -16.66 -16.90 -16.30
CA ASN A 87 -15.81 -17.73 -15.43
C ASN A 87 -14.66 -17.10 -14.62
N LEU A 88 -14.86 -15.91 -14.02
CA LEU A 88 -14.05 -15.53 -12.85
C LEU A 88 -14.73 -16.12 -11.61
N LEU A 89 -14.08 -17.13 -11.01
CA LEU A 89 -14.56 -17.90 -9.87
C LEU A 89 -15.27 -17.03 -8.83
N VAL A 90 -16.57 -17.28 -8.66
CA VAL A 90 -17.36 -16.83 -7.51
C VAL A 90 -16.59 -17.20 -6.23
N GLY A 91 -16.05 -16.21 -5.51
CA GLY A 91 -15.40 -16.44 -4.22
C GLY A 91 -14.05 -15.74 -3.97
N SER A 92 -13.77 -14.58 -4.56
CA SER A 92 -12.55 -13.81 -4.24
C SER A 92 -12.57 -13.24 -2.81
N GLY A 93 -13.71 -13.20 -2.11
CA GLY A 93 -13.80 -12.67 -0.74
C GLY A 93 -13.63 -11.14 -0.65
N CYS A 94 -13.18 -10.50 -1.71
CA CYS A 94 -13.11 -9.07 -1.84
C CYS A 94 -14.49 -8.40 -1.98
N PRO A 95 -14.69 -7.16 -1.51
CA PRO A 95 -13.69 -6.23 -0.94
C PRO A 95 -13.28 -6.51 0.51
N ASN A 96 -13.76 -7.59 1.12
CA ASN A 96 -13.38 -7.96 2.48
C ASN A 96 -12.04 -8.70 2.48
N GLU A 97 -10.96 -8.00 2.84
CA GLU A 97 -9.62 -8.58 2.89
C GLU A 97 -9.55 -9.86 3.73
N ARG A 98 -10.28 -9.93 4.86
CA ARG A 98 -10.31 -11.14 5.69
C ARG A 98 -10.89 -12.34 4.95
N LEU A 99 -11.95 -12.13 4.17
CA LEU A 99 -12.51 -13.19 3.33
C LEU A 99 -11.59 -13.53 2.14
N CYS A 100 -10.86 -12.56 1.60
CA CYS A 100 -9.82 -12.80 0.61
C CYS A 100 -8.70 -13.70 1.17
N VAL A 101 -8.15 -13.37 2.34
CA VAL A 101 -7.16 -14.20 3.05
C VAL A 101 -7.68 -15.60 3.31
N LEU A 102 -8.93 -15.76 3.76
CA LEU A 102 -9.54 -17.07 3.99
C LEU A 102 -9.69 -17.86 2.68
N SER A 103 -10.10 -17.21 1.59
CA SER A 103 -10.20 -17.80 0.26
C SER A 103 -8.83 -18.26 -0.27
N CYS A 104 -7.77 -17.49 0.00
CA CYS A 104 -6.40 -17.83 -0.35
C CYS A 104 -5.84 -18.99 0.47
N ARG A 105 -6.13 -19.05 1.77
CA ARG A 105 -5.71 -20.17 2.64
C ARG A 105 -6.28 -21.51 2.20
N ARG A 106 -7.53 -21.55 1.74
CA ARG A 106 -8.13 -22.78 1.16
C ARG A 106 -7.40 -23.29 -0.09
N ARG A 107 -6.66 -22.41 -0.76
CA ARG A 107 -5.87 -22.70 -1.96
C ARG A 107 -4.37 -22.89 -1.66
N ASN A 108 -4.01 -23.11 -0.38
CA ASN A 108 -2.63 -23.27 0.12
C ASN A 108 -1.72 -22.04 0.04
N PHE A 109 -2.30 -20.84 -0.06
CA PHE A 109 -1.55 -19.58 0.09
C PHE A 109 -1.56 -19.12 1.55
N ARG A 110 -0.53 -18.40 2.00
CA ARG A 110 -0.48 -17.93 3.40
C ARG A 110 -1.30 -16.67 3.63
N ASP A 111 -1.47 -15.89 2.57
CA ASP A 111 -2.08 -14.57 2.64
C ASP A 111 -2.83 -14.21 1.35
N GLY A 112 -3.58 -13.11 1.40
CA GLY A 112 -4.27 -12.56 0.25
C GLY A 112 -4.61 -11.09 0.45
N ILE A 113 -4.63 -10.32 -0.64
CA ILE A 113 -4.92 -8.88 -0.61
C ILE A 113 -5.97 -8.52 -1.66
N CYS A 114 -6.83 -7.57 -1.35
CA CYS A 114 -7.78 -7.02 -2.31
C CYS A 114 -7.12 -5.89 -3.14
N LEU A 115 -7.20 -6.02 -4.46
CA LEU A 115 -6.61 -5.13 -5.46
C LEU A 115 -7.69 -4.56 -6.39
N GLY A 116 -7.27 -3.57 -7.17
CA GLY A 116 -8.06 -2.93 -8.22
C GLY A 116 -9.14 -1.98 -7.71
N PRO A 117 -9.84 -1.27 -8.62
CA PRO A 117 -10.86 -0.29 -8.29
C PRO A 117 -11.98 -0.96 -7.48
N GLY A 118 -12.36 -0.37 -6.35
CA GLY A 118 -13.32 -0.98 -5.41
C GLY A 118 -12.77 -2.17 -4.60
N GLY A 119 -11.54 -2.62 -4.87
CA GLY A 119 -10.89 -3.71 -4.15
C GLY A 119 -11.53 -5.06 -4.45
N GLU A 120 -11.99 -5.30 -5.68
CA GLU A 120 -12.81 -6.48 -6.04
C GLU A 120 -11.99 -7.74 -6.34
N PHE A 121 -10.67 -7.60 -6.49
CA PHE A 121 -9.78 -8.67 -6.94
C PHE A 121 -8.90 -9.20 -5.82
N CYS A 122 -9.02 -10.49 -5.49
CA CYS A 122 -8.20 -11.10 -4.45
C CYS A 122 -6.94 -11.73 -5.05
N ASN A 123 -5.79 -11.13 -4.73
CA ASN A 123 -4.48 -11.66 -5.08
C ASN A 123 -3.90 -12.48 -3.93
N CYS A 124 -3.61 -13.77 -4.16
CA CYS A 124 -3.09 -14.66 -3.13
C CYS A 124 -1.56 -14.64 -3.10
N LEU A 125 -0.98 -14.47 -1.91
CA LEU A 125 0.47 -14.32 -1.74
C LEU A 125 1.10 -15.59 -1.14
N THR A 126 2.27 -15.94 -1.67
CA THR A 126 3.13 -16.96 -1.07
C THR A 126 4.15 -16.28 -0.14
N VAL A 127 4.89 -17.07 0.65
CA VAL A 127 5.93 -16.54 1.57
C VAL A 127 6.97 -15.68 0.82
N SER A 128 7.16 -15.93 -0.48
CA SER A 128 8.16 -15.26 -1.30
C SER A 128 7.73 -13.88 -1.82
N THR A 129 6.46 -13.49 -1.68
CA THR A 129 5.89 -12.29 -2.34
C THR A 129 5.33 -11.26 -1.37
N ARG A 130 5.70 -11.30 -0.08
CA ARG A 130 5.49 -10.15 0.81
C ARG A 130 6.66 -9.17 0.60
N PRO A 131 6.46 -7.99 -0.01
CA PRO A 131 7.44 -6.93 0.15
C PRO A 131 7.50 -6.54 1.62
N LEU A 132 8.74 -6.41 2.12
CA LEU A 132 9.08 -5.96 3.46
C LEU A 132 8.62 -4.53 3.70
#